data_AF-A0A3D3W1T8-F1
#
_entry.id   AF-A0A3D3W1T8-F1
#
_cell.length_a   1.000
_cell.length_b   1.000
_cell.length_c   1.000
_cell.angle_alpha   90.00
_cell.angle_beta   90.00
_cell.angle_gamma   90.00
#
_symmetry.space_group_name_H-M   'P 1'
#
loop_
_entity.id
_entity.type
_entity.pdbx_description
1 polymer ?
#
loop_
_entity_poly.entity_id
_entity_poly.type
_entity_poly.pdbx_seq_one_letter_code
_entity_poly.pdbx_strand_id
1 'polypeptide(L)'
;MPTVLYDVSVGASGQVVSGQAVSGPYAADPVFPRAERWRMWSGGLPEPPLVPPPGPDQRQLNYWMMSQRAGSLSYTTFAGGLSLLVFGFSVGVCDLRGWQFRLFGTLGANSLAAYVLHDVAAWLVTPWLTRESGVLVVLTGWLVFVGLVFGCCGLLQWKRWYLRV
;
A
#
# COMPACT_ATOMS: atom_id res chain seq x y z
N MET A 1 9.32 -6.15 -19.12
CA MET A 1 9.11 -7.44 -19.81
C MET A 1 8.08 -8.20 -19.01
N PRO A 2 6.94 -8.60 -19.61
CA PRO A 2 5.84 -9.23 -18.89
C PRO A 2 6.19 -10.69 -18.49
N THR A 3 5.67 -11.14 -17.35
CA THR A 3 6.02 -12.43 -16.73
C THR A 3 5.17 -13.58 -17.26
N VAL A 4 5.81 -14.46 -18.04
CA VAL A 4 5.21 -15.63 -18.72
C VAL A 4 4.39 -16.59 -17.82
N LEU A 5 4.54 -16.53 -16.49
CA LEU A 5 3.87 -17.47 -15.56
C LEU A 5 2.34 -17.36 -15.55
N TYR A 6 1.78 -16.15 -15.60
CA TYR A 6 0.33 -15.91 -15.49
C TYR A 6 -0.24 -15.03 -16.62
N ASP A 7 0.58 -14.67 -17.59
CA ASP A 7 0.16 -13.84 -18.72
C ASP A 7 -0.68 -14.65 -19.72
N VAL A 8 -1.52 -13.93 -20.46
CA VAL A 8 -2.30 -14.51 -21.55
C VAL A 8 -1.34 -14.91 -22.67
N SER A 9 -1.40 -16.16 -23.13
CA SER A 9 -0.56 -16.63 -24.24
C SER A 9 -0.97 -15.97 -25.56
N VAL A 10 -0.14 -15.08 -26.09
CA VAL A 10 -0.29 -14.52 -27.44
C VAL A 10 0.37 -15.48 -28.44
N GLY A 11 -0.37 -15.90 -29.46
CA GLY A 11 0.16 -16.76 -30.51
C GLY A 11 1.12 -16.08 -31.46
N ALA A 12 1.84 -16.90 -32.24
CA ALA A 12 2.82 -16.46 -33.23
C ALA A 12 2.26 -15.52 -34.33
N SER A 13 0.94 -15.44 -34.50
CA SER A 13 0.24 -14.55 -35.45
C SER A 13 -0.16 -13.18 -34.85
N GLY A 14 0.25 -12.86 -33.62
CA GLY A 14 -0.19 -11.65 -32.92
C GLY A 14 -1.67 -11.70 -32.47
N GLN A 15 -2.35 -12.82 -32.76
CA GLN A 15 -3.64 -13.15 -32.18
C GLN A 15 -3.40 -13.83 -30.83
N VAL A 16 -4.16 -13.41 -29.82
CA VAL A 16 -4.26 -14.12 -28.54
C VAL A 16 -4.61 -15.58 -28.86
N VAL A 17 -3.65 -16.50 -28.70
CA VAL A 17 -3.92 -17.92 -28.94
C VAL A 17 -4.68 -18.39 -27.71
N SER A 18 -6.00 -18.39 -27.86
CA SER A 18 -6.95 -19.14 -27.05
C SER A 18 -6.76 -20.65 -27.28
N GLY A 19 -5.53 -21.13 -27.08
CA GLY A 19 -5.07 -22.49 -27.41
C GLY A 19 -5.17 -23.48 -26.26
N GLN A 20 -5.87 -23.13 -25.18
CA GLN A 20 -6.48 -24.06 -24.26
C GLN A 20 -7.81 -23.43 -23.84
N ALA A 21 -8.90 -24.15 -24.02
CA ALA A 21 -10.21 -23.75 -23.51
C ALA A 21 -10.10 -23.44 -22.01
N VAL A 22 -10.05 -22.15 -21.66
CA VAL A 22 -10.23 -21.68 -20.28
C VAL A 22 -11.36 -20.67 -20.32
N SER A 23 -12.55 -21.21 -20.12
CA SER A 23 -13.80 -20.53 -19.85
C SER A 23 -13.69 -19.72 -18.55
N GLY A 24 -13.19 -18.48 -18.61
CA GLY A 24 -13.30 -17.52 -17.50
C GLY A 24 -12.12 -16.55 -17.32
N PRO A 25 -12.25 -15.60 -16.38
CA PRO A 25 -11.24 -14.57 -16.11
C PRO A 25 -10.01 -15.06 -15.30
N TYR A 26 -9.98 -16.35 -14.93
CA TYR A 26 -8.98 -16.94 -14.04
C TYR A 26 -7.87 -17.65 -14.80
N ALA A 27 -6.67 -17.63 -14.23
CA ALA A 27 -5.52 -18.35 -14.76
C ALA A 27 -5.74 -19.87 -14.70
N ALA A 28 -5.27 -20.59 -15.72
CA ALA A 28 -5.36 -22.05 -15.78
C ALA A 28 -4.72 -22.74 -14.56
N ASP A 29 -3.65 -22.14 -14.03
CA ASP A 29 -2.93 -22.61 -12.84
C ASP A 29 -2.84 -21.43 -11.84
N PRO A 30 -3.88 -21.18 -11.01
CA PRO A 30 -4.03 -19.91 -10.28
C PRO A 30 -3.17 -19.79 -9.02
N VAL A 31 -2.63 -20.90 -8.50
CA VAL A 31 -1.71 -20.91 -7.35
C VAL A 31 -0.30 -21.23 -7.82
N PHE A 32 -0.01 -22.48 -8.19
CA PHE A 32 1.33 -22.90 -8.61
C PHE A 32 1.33 -23.21 -10.10
N PRO A 33 2.18 -22.52 -10.90
CA PRO A 33 2.32 -22.83 -12.32
C PRO A 33 2.82 -24.26 -12.51
N ARG A 34 2.33 -24.95 -13.56
CA ARG A 34 2.85 -26.27 -13.93
C ARG A 34 4.34 -26.19 -14.29
N ALA A 35 5.05 -27.31 -14.13
CA ALA A 35 6.49 -27.41 -14.43
C ALA A 35 6.83 -26.95 -15.87
N GLU A 36 5.93 -27.16 -16.83
CA GLU A 36 6.08 -26.67 -18.21
C GLU A 36 6.14 -25.14 -18.29
N ARG A 37 5.29 -24.42 -17.55
CA ARG A 37 5.31 -22.95 -17.49
C ARG A 37 6.58 -22.43 -16.80
N TRP A 38 7.05 -23.12 -15.77
CA TRP A 38 8.33 -22.79 -15.13
C TRP A 38 9.51 -22.89 -16.08
N ARG A 39 9.51 -23.88 -16.98
CA ARG A 39 10.55 -24.01 -18.03
C ARG A 39 10.49 -22.89 -19.07
N MET A 40 9.30 -22.32 -19.30
CA MET A 40 9.08 -21.19 -20.20
C MET A 40 9.29 -19.83 -19.52
N TRP A 41 9.62 -19.81 -18.22
CA TRP A 41 9.84 -18.57 -17.50
C TRP A 41 11.09 -17.85 -18.01
N SER A 42 10.89 -16.63 -18.50
CA SER A 42 11.93 -15.79 -19.08
C SER A 42 12.78 -15.03 -18.04
N GLY A 43 12.60 -15.32 -16.74
CA GLY A 43 13.25 -14.59 -15.64
C GLY A 43 12.62 -13.23 -15.32
N GLY A 44 11.51 -12.87 -15.97
CA GLY A 44 10.76 -11.66 -15.65
C GLY A 44 10.18 -11.72 -14.23
N LEU A 45 10.35 -10.65 -13.46
CA LEU A 45 9.72 -10.48 -12.17
C LEU A 45 8.34 -9.83 -12.31
N PRO A 46 7.34 -10.24 -11.51
CA PRO A 46 6.05 -9.58 -11.50
C PRO A 46 6.17 -8.13 -11.05
N GLU A 47 5.16 -7.32 -11.32
CA GLU A 47 5.16 -5.91 -10.93
C GLU A 47 5.30 -5.79 -9.41
N PRO A 48 6.00 -4.76 -8.93
CA PRO A 48 6.20 -4.58 -7.50
C PRO A 48 4.86 -4.30 -6.80
N PRO A 49 4.76 -4.59 -5.48
CA PRO A 49 3.53 -4.57 -4.67
C PRO A 49 2.83 -3.21 -4.53
N LEU A 50 3.33 -2.16 -5.20
CA LEU A 50 2.80 -0.79 -5.19
C LEU A 50 2.34 -0.32 -6.58
N VAL A 51 2.46 -1.17 -7.59
CA VAL A 51 2.02 -0.88 -8.95
C VAL A 51 0.68 -1.58 -9.17
N PRO A 52 -0.34 -0.89 -9.72
CA PRO A 52 -1.61 -1.52 -10.01
C PRO A 52 -1.40 -2.73 -10.93
N PRO A 53 -2.10 -3.85 -10.69
CA PRO A 53 -1.96 -5.02 -11.53
C PRO A 53 -2.36 -4.67 -12.98
N PRO A 54 -1.72 -5.31 -13.97
CA PRO A 54 -2.07 -5.10 -15.37
C PRO A 54 -3.51 -5.55 -15.64
N GLY A 55 -4.11 -4.98 -16.70
CA GLY A 55 -5.48 -5.29 -17.11
C GLY A 55 -5.69 -6.75 -17.51
N PRO A 56 -6.96 -7.20 -17.59
CA PRO A 56 -7.31 -8.60 -17.89
C PRO A 56 -6.79 -9.09 -19.25
N ASP A 57 -6.55 -8.17 -20.19
CA ASP A 57 -6.00 -8.47 -21.52
C ASP A 57 -4.53 -8.90 -21.48
N GLN A 58 -3.81 -8.51 -20.42
CA GLN A 58 -2.39 -8.78 -20.25
C GLN A 58 -2.16 -9.93 -19.25
N ARG A 59 -2.96 -10.01 -18.18
CA ARG A 59 -2.82 -11.02 -17.14
C ARG A 59 -4.14 -11.57 -16.65
N GLN A 60 -4.22 -12.90 -16.57
CA GLN A 60 -5.36 -13.60 -15.97
C GLN A 60 -5.32 -13.52 -14.45
N LEU A 61 -6.49 -13.51 -13.82
CA LEU A 61 -6.61 -13.45 -12.36
C LEU A 61 -5.99 -14.70 -11.72
N ASN A 62 -5.08 -14.49 -10.78
CA ASN A 62 -4.44 -15.55 -10.00
C ASN A 62 -4.44 -15.19 -8.51
N TYR A 63 -4.24 -16.17 -7.64
CA TYR A 63 -4.32 -15.97 -6.18
C TYR A 63 -3.15 -15.17 -5.59
N TRP A 64 -2.10 -14.91 -6.38
CA TRP A 64 -0.96 -14.10 -5.96
C TRP A 64 -1.15 -12.62 -6.25
N MET A 65 -2.15 -12.23 -7.06
CA MET A 65 -2.48 -10.82 -7.28
C MET A 65 -2.91 -10.17 -5.96
N MET A 66 -2.24 -9.07 -5.62
CA MET A 66 -2.47 -8.37 -4.37
C MET A 66 -3.74 -7.52 -4.45
N SER A 67 -4.60 -7.67 -3.46
CA SER A 67 -5.78 -6.83 -3.27
C SER A 67 -5.94 -6.47 -1.80
N GLN A 68 -5.81 -5.18 -1.50
CA GLN A 68 -6.06 -4.65 -0.16
C GLN A 68 -7.52 -4.85 0.25
N ARG A 69 -8.47 -4.65 -0.68
CA ARG A 69 -9.91 -4.74 -0.39
C ARG A 69 -10.35 -6.18 -0.11
N ALA A 70 -9.76 -7.15 -0.80
CA ALA A 70 -10.07 -8.57 -0.60
C ALA A 70 -9.24 -9.23 0.50
N GLY A 71 -8.26 -8.54 1.07
CA GLY A 71 -7.37 -9.12 2.09
C GLY A 71 -6.59 -10.34 1.58
N SER A 72 -6.17 -10.33 0.31
CA SER A 72 -5.48 -11.47 -0.33
C SER A 72 -4.26 -11.92 0.48
N LEU A 73 -3.95 -13.23 0.49
CA LEU A 73 -2.81 -13.79 1.21
C LEU A 73 -1.50 -13.06 0.87
N SER A 74 -1.24 -12.83 -0.43
CA SER A 74 -0.04 -12.11 -0.89
C SER A 74 0.05 -10.69 -0.31
N TYR A 75 -1.07 -9.97 -0.26
CA TYR A 75 -1.18 -8.66 0.40
C TYR A 75 -0.84 -8.74 1.89
N THR A 76 -1.47 -9.66 2.62
CA THR A 76 -1.31 -9.74 4.08
C THR A 76 0.10 -10.16 4.48
N THR A 77 0.70 -11.14 3.77
CA THR A 77 2.08 -11.56 4.01
C THR A 77 3.08 -10.45 3.69
N PHE A 78 2.90 -9.73 2.59
CA PHE A 78 3.76 -8.59 2.27
C PHE A 78 3.61 -7.45 3.28
N ALA A 79 2.38 -7.02 3.56
CA ALA A 79 2.11 -5.92 4.48
C ALA A 79 2.58 -6.25 5.91
N GLY A 80 2.39 -7.49 6.36
CA GLY A 80 2.91 -7.99 7.63
C GLY A 80 4.44 -8.04 7.67
N GLY A 81 5.08 -8.51 6.60
CA GLY A 81 6.55 -8.49 6.50
C GLY A 81 7.11 -7.06 6.51
N LEU A 82 6.49 -6.15 5.75
CA LEU A 82 6.88 -4.75 5.72
C LEU A 82 6.69 -4.07 7.07
N SER A 83 5.60 -4.35 7.78
CA SER A 83 5.37 -3.77 9.11
C SER A 83 6.41 -4.26 10.13
N LEU A 84 6.80 -5.52 10.09
CA LEU A 84 7.90 -6.06 10.91
C LEU A 84 9.24 -5.41 10.58
N LEU A 85 9.53 -5.15 9.30
CA LEU A 85 10.75 -4.44 8.89
C LEU A 85 10.77 -2.99 9.40
N VAL A 86 9.65 -2.27 9.25
CA VAL A 86 9.51 -0.89 9.77
C VAL A 86 9.62 -0.87 11.29
N PHE A 87 9.03 -1.85 11.97
CA PHE A 87 9.15 -2.00 13.42
C PHE A 87 10.60 -2.26 13.84
N GLY A 88 11.28 -3.22 13.21
CA GLY A 88 12.69 -3.52 13.48
C GLY A 88 13.60 -2.33 13.21
N PHE A 89 13.36 -1.59 12.13
CA PHE A 89 14.06 -0.32 11.84
C PHE A 89 13.84 0.71 12.96
N SER A 90 12.60 0.86 13.41
CA SER A 90 12.25 1.80 14.49
C SER A 90 12.93 1.42 15.80
N VAL A 91 12.97 0.14 16.17
CA VAL A 91 13.73 -0.34 17.34
C VAL A 91 15.23 -0.02 17.19
N GLY A 92 15.80 -0.29 16.01
CA GLY A 92 17.22 -0.02 15.76
C GLY A 92 17.60 1.47 15.81
N VAL A 93 16.71 2.36 15.35
CA VAL A 93 16.97 3.81 15.34
C VAL A 93 16.59 4.46 16.68
N CYS A 94 15.40 4.19 17.19
CA CYS A 94 14.88 4.86 18.38
C CYS A 94 15.43 4.26 19.67
N ASP A 95 15.41 2.92 19.82
CA ASP A 95 15.72 2.27 21.09
C ASP A 95 17.23 2.04 21.25
N LEU A 96 17.91 1.56 20.20
CA LEU A 96 19.35 1.26 20.28
C LEU A 96 20.25 2.50 20.11
N ARG A 97 19.88 3.42 19.21
CA ARG A 97 20.66 4.67 18.98
C ARG A 97 20.16 5.86 19.79
N GLY A 98 19.04 5.72 20.50
CA GLY A 98 18.45 6.78 21.32
C GLY A 98 17.90 7.96 20.51
N TRP A 99 17.68 7.82 19.20
CA TRP A 99 17.13 8.90 18.39
C TRP A 99 15.64 9.06 18.64
N GLN A 100 15.27 10.13 19.34
CA GLN A 100 13.87 10.43 19.65
C GLN A 100 13.41 11.65 18.86
N PHE A 101 12.55 11.43 17.86
CA PHE A 101 11.83 12.53 17.22
C PHE A 101 10.62 12.92 18.06
N ARG A 102 10.54 14.20 18.46
CA ARG A 102 9.41 14.74 19.21
C ARG A 102 8.07 14.46 18.53
N LEU A 103 8.04 14.42 17.19
CA LEU A 103 6.85 14.07 16.41
C LEU A 103 6.26 12.71 16.81
N PHE A 104 7.10 11.66 16.86
CA PHE A 104 6.66 10.32 17.23
C PHE A 104 6.26 10.25 18.71
N GLY A 105 6.95 10.98 19.58
CA GLY A 105 6.57 11.08 21.00
C GLY A 105 5.19 11.72 21.21
N THR A 106 4.94 12.87 20.59
CA THR A 106 3.68 13.62 20.76
C THR A 106 2.48 12.91 20.14
N LEU A 107 2.63 12.40 18.92
CA LEU A 107 1.56 11.67 18.23
C LEU A 107 1.36 10.27 18.82
N GLY A 108 2.43 9.58 19.21
CA GLY A 108 2.36 8.25 19.81
C GLY A 108 1.72 8.25 21.19
N ALA A 109 2.07 9.21 22.05
CA ALA A 109 1.48 9.34 23.39
C ALA A 109 -0.02 9.69 23.36
N ASN A 110 -0.51 10.24 22.25
CA ASN A 110 -1.90 10.67 22.06
C ASN A 110 -2.50 10.07 20.78
N SER A 111 -2.18 8.81 20.48
CA SER A 111 -2.56 8.16 19.21
C SER A 111 -4.07 8.16 18.97
N LEU A 112 -4.88 7.87 20.00
CA LEU A 112 -6.34 7.93 19.91
C LEU A 112 -6.84 9.34 19.65
N ALA A 113 -6.29 10.35 20.35
CA ALA A 113 -6.68 11.74 20.15
C ALA A 113 -6.31 12.21 18.73
N ALA A 114 -5.12 11.84 18.24
CA ALA A 114 -4.70 12.12 16.87
C ALA A 114 -5.64 11.45 15.85
N TYR A 115 -6.07 10.20 16.11
CA TYR A 115 -7.03 9.49 15.28
C TYR A 115 -8.42 10.16 15.28
N VAL A 116 -8.91 10.74 16.36
CA VAL A 116 -10.18 11.47 16.31
C VAL A 116 -9.99 12.84 15.64
N LEU A 117 -8.88 13.51 15.94
CA LEU A 117 -8.66 14.87 15.50
C LEU A 117 -8.33 14.99 14.01
N HIS A 118 -7.74 13.96 13.39
CA HIS A 118 -7.45 13.99 11.96
C HIS A 118 -8.72 14.10 11.10
N ASP A 119 -9.84 13.51 11.54
CA ASP A 119 -11.14 13.66 10.85
C ASP A 119 -11.65 15.11 10.93
N VAL A 120 -11.55 15.73 12.11
CA VAL A 120 -11.93 17.14 12.30
C VAL A 120 -11.03 18.05 11.47
N ALA A 121 -9.72 17.79 11.45
CA ALA A 121 -8.77 18.52 10.62
C ALA A 121 -9.11 18.37 9.13
N ALA A 122 -9.50 17.17 8.69
CA ALA A 122 -9.92 16.93 7.32
C ALA A 122 -11.16 17.77 6.97
N TRP A 123 -12.16 17.85 7.85
CA TRP A 123 -13.35 18.67 7.61
C TRP A 123 -13.03 20.16 7.45
N LEU A 124 -12.02 20.67 8.18
CA LEU A 124 -11.61 22.07 8.09
C LEU A 124 -10.82 22.37 6.81
N VAL A 125 -9.97 21.44 6.36
CA VAL A 125 -9.04 21.67 5.25
C VAL A 125 -9.65 21.30 3.89
N THR A 126 -10.46 20.23 3.83
CA THR A 126 -11.03 19.71 2.56
C THR A 126 -11.80 20.74 1.73
N PRO A 127 -12.61 21.66 2.31
CA PRO A 127 -13.32 22.68 1.52
C PRO A 127 -12.41 23.58 0.68
N TRP A 128 -11.14 23.70 1.08
CA TRP A 128 -10.13 24.53 0.41
C TRP A 128 -9.30 23.76 -0.63
N LEU A 129 -9.40 22.42 -0.64
CA LEU A 129 -8.67 21.54 -1.54
C LEU A 129 -9.63 20.98 -2.60
N THR A 130 -9.57 21.56 -3.80
CA THR A 130 -10.29 21.00 -4.96
C THR A 130 -9.41 20.00 -5.71
N ARG A 131 -10.01 19.10 -6.50
CA ARG A 131 -9.29 18.08 -7.29
C ARG A 131 -8.31 18.69 -8.30
N GLU A 132 -8.56 19.92 -8.75
CA GLU A 132 -7.74 20.66 -9.71
C GLU A 132 -6.67 21.55 -9.04
N SER A 133 -6.49 21.43 -7.73
CA SER A 133 -5.53 22.26 -6.99
C SER A 133 -4.09 21.94 -7.42
N GLY A 134 -3.29 22.98 -7.67
CA GLY A 134 -1.86 22.81 -7.95
C GLY A 134 -1.10 22.22 -6.75
N VAL A 135 0.06 21.60 -7.03
CA VAL A 135 0.90 20.90 -6.03
C VAL A 135 1.22 21.77 -4.81
N LEU A 136 1.50 23.06 -5.03
CA LEU A 136 1.79 23.99 -3.92
C LEU A 136 0.61 24.14 -2.96
N VAL A 137 -0.61 24.30 -3.49
CA VAL A 137 -1.83 24.42 -2.66
C VAL A 137 -2.04 23.12 -1.87
N VAL A 138 -1.85 21.98 -2.51
CA VAL A 138 -1.94 20.66 -1.86
C VAL A 138 -0.92 20.51 -0.74
N LEU A 139 0.34 20.89 -0.98
CA LEU A 139 1.38 20.85 0.05
C LEU A 139 1.09 21.80 1.21
N THR A 140 0.58 23.00 0.93
CA THR A 140 0.17 23.94 1.99
C THR A 140 -1.00 23.40 2.80
N GLY A 141 -2.01 22.82 2.14
CA GLY A 141 -3.14 22.18 2.81
C GLY A 141 -2.70 21.01 3.68
N TRP A 142 -1.76 20.19 3.19
CA TRP A 142 -1.15 19.10 3.95
C TRP A 142 -0.38 19.61 5.18
N LEU A 143 0.42 20.67 5.03
CA LEU A 143 1.14 21.29 6.15
C LEU A 143 0.18 21.84 7.21
N VAL A 144 -0.90 22.50 6.79
CA VAL A 144 -1.93 23.01 7.70
C VAL A 144 -2.64 21.85 8.41
N PHE A 145 -3.01 20.81 7.67
CA PHE A 145 -3.63 19.60 8.22
C PHE A 145 -2.76 18.94 9.30
N VAL A 146 -1.50 18.65 8.96
CA VAL A 146 -0.54 18.04 9.90
C VAL A 146 -0.28 18.97 11.08
N GLY A 147 -0.11 20.27 10.82
CA GLY A 147 0.13 21.28 11.85
C GLY A 147 -1.01 21.41 12.84
N LEU A 148 -2.26 21.32 12.38
CA LEU A 148 -3.45 21.37 13.24
C LEU A 148 -3.49 20.15 14.17
N VAL A 149 -3.36 18.94 13.62
CA VAL A 149 -3.37 17.71 14.41
C VAL A 149 -2.21 17.70 15.41
N PHE A 150 -0.99 17.99 14.93
CA PHE A 150 0.21 18.01 15.75
C PHE A 150 0.14 19.08 16.85
N GLY A 151 -0.32 20.29 16.52
CA GLY A 151 -0.46 21.39 17.46
C GLY A 151 -1.43 21.07 18.60
N CYS A 152 -2.62 20.55 18.27
CA CYS A 152 -3.59 20.14 19.27
C CYS A 152 -3.11 18.98 20.14
N CYS A 153 -2.47 17.96 19.55
CA CYS A 153 -1.84 16.88 20.33
C CYS A 153 -0.72 17.41 21.23
N GLY A 154 0.07 18.38 20.75
CA GLY A 154 1.08 19.07 21.54
C GLY A 154 0.50 19.85 22.72
N LEU A 155 -0.63 20.52 22.51
CA LEU A 155 -1.37 21.22 23.58
C LEU A 155 -1.92 20.23 24.62
N LEU A 156 -2.51 19.12 24.19
CA LEU A 156 -2.98 18.04 25.07
C LEU A 156 -1.83 17.46 25.90
N GLN A 157 -0.70 17.19 25.26
CA GLN A 157 0.50 16.70 25.93
C GLN A 157 1.03 17.72 26.95
N TRP A 158 1.06 19.01 26.60
CA TRP A 158 1.49 20.06 27.52
C TRP A 158 0.58 20.17 28.75
N LYS A 159 -0.73 19.97 28.58
CA LYS A 159 -1.71 19.91 29.67
C LYS A 159 -1.75 18.56 30.40
N ARG A 160 -0.98 17.56 29.95
CA ARG A 160 -0.97 16.18 30.45
C ARG A 160 -2.35 15.49 30.39
N TRP A 161 -3.18 15.88 29.43
CA TRP A 161 -4.47 15.25 29.19
C TRP A 161 -4.30 14.11 28.20
N TYR A 162 -4.19 12.89 28.72
CA TYR A 162 -4.07 11.68 27.92
C TYR A 162 -5.41 10.97 27.88
N LEU A 163 -5.97 10.84 26.68
CA LEU A 163 -7.05 9.89 26.44
C LEU A 163 -6.44 8.49 26.43
N ARG A 164 -6.66 7.75 27.51
CA ARG A 164 -6.26 6.35 27.65
C ARG A 164 -7.50 5.48 27.52
N VAL A 165 -7.38 4.39 26.76
CA VAL A 165 -8.34 3.29 26.70
C VAL A 165 -7.91 2.23 27.70
#